data_AF-A0A0C3NWH4-F1
#
_entry.id   AF-A0A0C3NWH4-F1
#
_cell.length_a   1.000
_cell.length_b   1.000
_cell.length_c   1.000
_cell.angle_alpha   90.00
_cell.angle_beta   90.00
_cell.angle_gamma   90.00
#
_symmetry.space_group_name_H-M   'P 1'
#
loop_
_entity.id
_entity.type
_entity.pdbx_description
1 polymer ?
#
loop_
_entity_poly.entity_id
_entity_poly.type
_entity_poly.pdbx_seq_one_letter_code
_entity_poly.pdbx_strand_id
1 'polypeptide(L)'
;PAIYHDQPLKIPHLSLSKKSSMKYIAQHGIGAILVFEYLYFLLQDKAREGDLQDNLTQAVKQYQTSGVHDNVNKLIDRAFQEHGEDVEVLCPILVDIAKENQMSKNLK
;
A
#
# COMPACT_ATOMS: atom_id res chain seq x y z
N PRO A 1 26.53 -10.14 -6.72
CA PRO A 1 26.48 -10.72 -5.36
C PRO A 1 25.08 -10.54 -4.76
N ALA A 2 24.40 -11.63 -4.39
CA ALA A 2 23.13 -11.55 -3.68
C ALA A 2 23.40 -11.05 -2.26
N ILE A 3 22.82 -9.90 -1.89
CA ILE A 3 22.91 -9.36 -0.53
C ILE A 3 21.92 -10.15 0.32
N TYR A 4 22.42 -11.11 1.10
CA TYR A 4 21.64 -11.77 2.13
C TYR A 4 21.50 -10.82 3.32
N HIS A 5 20.29 -10.38 3.61
CA HIS A 5 19.98 -9.76 4.90
C HIS A 5 19.77 -10.87 5.94
N ASP A 6 20.60 -10.89 6.98
CA ASP A 6 20.61 -11.92 8.05
C ASP A 6 19.39 -11.89 8.99
N GLN A 7 18.47 -10.94 8.80
CA GLN A 7 17.21 -10.90 9.54
C GLN A 7 16.02 -10.89 8.58
N PRO A 8 15.05 -11.80 8.75
CA PRO A 8 13.83 -11.78 7.95
C PRO A 8 13.08 -10.48 8.22
N LEU A 9 12.75 -9.79 7.13
CA LEU A 9 11.95 -8.58 7.15
C LEU A 9 10.64 -8.85 7.91
N LYS A 10 10.40 -8.11 9.00
CA LYS A 10 9.12 -8.22 9.72
C LYS A 10 8.09 -7.41 8.97
N ILE A 11 7.26 -8.09 8.18
CA ILE A 11 6.12 -7.47 7.53
C ILE A 11 5.06 -7.20 8.61
N PRO A 12 4.71 -5.93 8.87
CA PRO A 12 3.64 -5.62 9.80
C PRO A 12 2.33 -6.21 9.30
N HIS A 13 1.60 -6.88 10.20
CA HIS A 13 0.32 -7.49 9.88
C HIS A 13 -0.69 -6.39 9.50
N LEU A 14 -1.16 -6.44 8.26
CA LEU A 14 -2.26 -5.58 7.81
C LEU A 14 -3.64 -6.17 8.18
N SER A 15 -3.71 -7.38 8.76
CA SER A 15 -4.91 -8.24 8.78
C SER A 15 -5.11 -9.07 10.05
N LEU A 16 -6.37 -9.22 10.51
CA LEU A 16 -6.81 -10.10 11.61
C LEU A 16 -7.89 -11.17 11.24
N SER A 17 -8.32 -11.31 9.97
CA SER A 17 -9.49 -12.15 9.60
C SER A 17 -9.19 -13.29 8.59
N LYS A 18 -9.81 -14.47 8.80
CA LYS A 18 -9.63 -15.71 7.99
C LYS A 18 -10.59 -15.88 6.79
N LYS A 19 -11.62 -15.03 6.62
CA LYS A 19 -12.44 -14.99 5.39
C LYS A 19 -12.07 -13.74 4.60
N SER A 20 -11.23 -13.93 3.59
CA SER A 20 -10.81 -12.86 2.71
C SER A 20 -11.84 -12.65 1.60
N SER A 21 -12.69 -11.63 1.70
CA SER A 21 -13.54 -11.19 0.58
C SER A 21 -12.69 -10.55 -0.51
N MET A 22 -13.18 -10.45 -1.76
CA MET A 22 -12.44 -9.77 -2.83
C MET A 22 -12.14 -8.32 -2.46
N LYS A 23 -13.09 -7.65 -1.80
CA LYS A 23 -12.91 -6.31 -1.26
C LYS A 23 -11.75 -6.22 -0.27
N TYR A 24 -11.64 -7.22 0.61
CA TYR A 24 -10.56 -7.31 1.57
C TYR A 24 -9.19 -7.41 0.88
N ILE A 25 -9.11 -8.26 -0.15
CA ILE A 25 -7.90 -8.39 -0.98
C ILE A 25 -7.57 -7.07 -1.67
N ALA A 26 -8.57 -6.38 -2.23
CA ALA A 26 -8.37 -5.11 -2.89
C ALA A 26 -7.83 -4.04 -1.92
N GLN A 27 -8.43 -3.88 -0.75
CA GLN A 27 -7.99 -2.91 0.26
C GLN A 27 -6.54 -3.13 0.67
N HIS A 28 -6.18 -4.37 1.00
CA HIS A 28 -4.81 -4.69 1.43
C HIS A 28 -3.80 -4.71 0.29
N GLY A 29 -4.20 -5.17 -0.89
CA GLY A 29 -3.36 -5.20 -2.08
C GLY A 29 -2.98 -3.79 -2.54
N ILE A 30 -3.97 -2.89 -2.65
CA ILE A 30 -3.71 -1.49 -3.03
C ILE A 30 -2.90 -0.78 -1.94
N GLY A 31 -3.23 -1.00 -0.66
CA GLY A 31 -2.44 -0.44 0.45
C GLY A 31 -0.97 -0.89 0.42
N ALA A 32 -0.71 -2.17 0.15
CA ALA A 32 0.65 -2.69 0.01
C ALA A 32 1.39 -2.06 -1.18
N ILE A 33 0.74 -1.93 -2.35
CA ILE A 33 1.32 -1.30 -3.54
C ILE A 33 1.78 0.14 -3.22
N LEU A 34 0.93 0.93 -2.56
CA LEU A 34 1.23 2.32 -2.21
C LEU A 34 2.38 2.43 -1.18
N VAL A 35 2.39 1.56 -0.17
CA VAL A 35 3.48 1.50 0.81
C VAL A 35 4.81 1.15 0.14
N PHE A 36 4.84 0.15 -0.74
CA PHE A 36 6.06 -0.25 -1.45
C PHE A 36 6.51 0.76 -2.49
N GLU A 37 5.58 1.42 -3.18
CA GLU A 37 5.86 2.56 -4.05
C GLU A 37 6.58 3.67 -3.29
N TYR A 38 6.03 4.08 -2.13
CA TYR A 38 6.67 5.08 -1.29
C TYR A 38 8.03 4.63 -0.77
N LEU A 39 8.12 3.39 -0.25
CA LEU A 39 9.38 2.81 0.22
C LEU A 39 10.46 2.81 -0.87
N TYR A 40 10.09 2.48 -2.11
CA TYR A 40 11.03 2.50 -3.23
C TYR A 40 11.66 3.89 -3.43
N PHE A 41 10.89 4.97 -3.30
CA PHE A 41 11.43 6.31 -3.38
C PHE A 41 12.19 6.74 -2.12
N LEU A 42 11.76 6.29 -0.93
CA LEU A 42 12.53 6.52 0.31
C LEU A 42 13.95 5.97 0.20
N LEU A 43 14.09 4.76 -0.35
CA LEU A 43 15.38 4.09 -0.52
C LEU A 43 16.25 4.70 -1.63
N GLN A 44 15.66 5.46 -2.55
CA GLN A 44 16.42 6.19 -3.57
C GLN A 44 17.00 7.50 -3.06
N ASP A 45 16.43 8.07 -1.99
CA ASP A 45 16.92 9.30 -1.39
C ASP A 45 18.23 9.01 -0.65
N LYS A 46 19.36 9.30 -1.30
CA LYS A 46 20.72 9.10 -0.77
C LYS A 46 20.98 9.91 0.50
N ALA A 47 20.14 10.91 0.82
CA ALA A 47 20.25 11.69 2.05
C ALA A 47 19.48 11.09 3.23
N ARG A 48 18.58 10.12 2.98
CA ARG A 48 17.88 9.39 4.04
C ARG A 48 18.72 8.22 4.52
N GLU A 49 19.40 8.45 5.64
CA GLU A 49 19.98 7.37 6.43
C GLU A 49 18.87 6.61 7.17
N GLY A 50 18.89 5.29 7.08
CA GLY A 50 17.96 4.40 7.76
C GLY A 50 18.04 3.01 7.14
N ASP A 51 17.98 1.97 7.96
CA ASP A 51 17.91 0.63 7.41
C ASP A 51 16.56 0.38 6.70
N LEU A 52 16.44 -0.74 6.00
CA LEU A 52 15.22 -1.09 5.27
C LEU A 52 13.98 -1.16 6.17
N GLN A 53 14.15 -1.59 7.43
CA GLN A 53 13.05 -1.77 8.37
C GLN A 53 12.52 -0.42 8.88
N ASP A 54 13.41 0.53 9.15
CA ASP A 54 13.04 1.90 9.55
C ASP A 54 12.28 2.61 8.42
N ASN A 55 12.79 2.51 7.19
CA ASN A 55 12.14 3.10 6.02
C ASN A 55 10.78 2.44 5.74
N LEU A 56 10.65 1.12 5.87
CA LEU A 56 9.36 0.44 5.75
C LEU A 56 8.37 0.89 6.83
N THR A 57 8.84 1.02 8.07
CA THR A 57 8.01 1.51 9.19
C THR A 57 7.54 2.93 8.93
N GLN A 58 8.40 3.79 8.40
CA GLN A 58 8.04 5.15 7.99
C GLN A 58 7.01 5.16 6.86
N ALA A 59 7.16 4.30 5.85
CA ALA A 59 6.22 4.17 4.74
C ALA A 59 4.82 3.76 5.22
N VAL A 60 4.74 2.74 6.08
CA VAL A 60 3.47 2.30 6.68
C VAL A 60 2.84 3.42 7.51
N LYS A 61 3.62 4.09 8.36
CA LYS A 61 3.13 5.22 9.16
C LYS A 61 2.56 6.32 8.28
N GLN A 62 3.27 6.68 7.20
CA GLN A 62 2.80 7.71 6.27
C GLN A 62 1.48 7.30 5.61
N TYR A 63 1.32 6.02 5.21
CA TYR A 63 0.07 5.54 4.62
C TYR A 63 -1.11 5.69 5.58
N GLN A 64 -0.89 5.36 6.85
CA GLN A 64 -1.90 5.42 7.90
C GLN A 64 -2.26 6.86 8.31
N THR A 65 -1.29 7.79 8.34
CA THR A 65 -1.52 9.14 8.89
C THR A 65 -1.79 10.22 7.84
N SER A 66 -1.53 9.96 6.56
CA SER A 66 -1.72 10.94 5.48
C SER A 66 -3.17 11.08 5.00
N GLY A 67 -4.08 10.26 5.51
CA GLY A 67 -5.47 10.16 5.02
C GLY A 67 -5.61 9.33 3.73
N VAL A 68 -4.49 8.89 3.13
CA VAL A 68 -4.49 8.02 1.94
C VAL A 68 -5.19 6.70 2.24
N HIS A 69 -4.91 6.06 3.38
CA HIS A 69 -5.58 4.82 3.79
C HIS A 69 -7.11 4.95 3.83
N ASP A 70 -7.62 5.99 4.49
CA ASP A 70 -9.06 6.22 4.62
C ASP A 70 -9.71 6.52 3.26
N ASN A 71 -9.03 7.32 2.43
CA ASN A 71 -9.52 7.66 1.10
C ASN A 71 -9.58 6.43 0.18
N VAL A 72 -8.51 5.63 0.14
CA VAL A 72 -8.44 4.39 -0.65
C VAL A 72 -9.54 3.42 -0.23
N ASN A 73 -9.70 3.17 1.08
CA ASN A 73 -10.74 2.26 1.57
C ASN A 73 -12.14 2.73 1.19
N LYS A 74 -12.41 4.03 1.30
CA LYS A 74 -13.70 4.62 0.91
C LYS A 74 -13.99 4.49 -0.59
N LEU A 75 -12.99 4.71 -1.44
CA LEU A 75 -13.13 4.56 -2.89
C LEU A 75 -13.36 3.10 -3.28
N ILE A 76 -12.63 2.18 -2.66
CA ILE A 76 -12.83 0.73 -2.87
C ILE A 76 -14.22 0.31 -2.40
N ASP A 77 -14.64 0.74 -1.20
CA ASP A 77 -15.98 0.43 -0.69
C ASP A 77 -17.07 0.90 -1.66
N ARG A 78 -16.93 2.10 -2.23
CA ARG A 78 -17.85 2.62 -3.24
C ARG A 78 -17.84 1.76 -4.51
N ALA A 79 -16.67 1.42 -5.04
CA ALA A 79 -16.55 0.61 -6.25
C ALA A 79 -17.23 -0.76 -6.10
N PHE A 80 -17.04 -1.43 -4.96
CA PHE A 80 -17.70 -2.70 -4.66
C PHE A 80 -19.21 -2.55 -4.41
N GLN A 81 -19.67 -1.40 -3.89
CA GLN A 81 -21.11 -1.13 -3.77
C GLN A 81 -21.78 -0.92 -5.13
N GLU A 82 -21.10 -0.25 -6.06
CA GLU A 82 -21.64 0.10 -7.38
C GLU A 82 -21.56 -1.07 -8.38
N HIS A 83 -20.49 -1.87 -8.31
CA HIS A 83 -20.17 -2.88 -9.32
C HIS A 83 -20.14 -4.33 -8.78
N GLY A 84 -20.41 -4.53 -7.49
CA GLY A 84 -20.36 -5.85 -6.87
C GLY A 84 -18.94 -6.43 -6.87
N GLU A 85 -18.79 -7.64 -7.38
CA GLU A 85 -17.49 -8.33 -7.51
C GLU A 85 -17.08 -8.54 -8.99
N ASP A 86 -17.59 -7.72 -9.90
CA ASP A 86 -17.23 -7.78 -11.33
C ASP A 86 -15.77 -7.36 -11.54
N VAL A 87 -14.90 -8.34 -11.77
CA VAL A 87 -13.45 -8.14 -11.90
C VAL A 87 -13.09 -7.31 -13.13
N GLU A 88 -13.82 -7.46 -14.24
CA GLU A 88 -13.50 -6.74 -15.48
C GLU A 88 -13.71 -5.24 -15.32
N VAL A 89 -14.73 -4.86 -14.54
CA VAL A 89 -15.00 -3.47 -14.18
C VAL A 89 -14.11 -2.98 -13.03
N LEU A 90 -13.92 -3.80 -11.99
CA LEU A 90 -13.19 -3.40 -10.79
C LEU A 90 -11.69 -3.24 -11.03
N CYS A 91 -11.05 -4.11 -11.84
CA CYS A 91 -9.61 -4.04 -12.08
C CYS A 91 -9.13 -2.67 -12.55
N PRO A 92 -9.67 -2.05 -13.63
CA PRO A 92 -9.24 -0.73 -14.05
C PRO A 92 -9.51 0.34 -12.98
N ILE A 93 -10.65 0.28 -12.28
CA ILE A 93 -10.99 1.22 -11.19
C ILE A 93 -9.96 1.15 -10.06
N LEU A 94 -9.58 -0.06 -9.63
CA LEU A 94 -8.59 -0.26 -8.57
C LEU A 94 -7.20 0.26 -8.97
N VAL A 95 -6.82 0.10 -10.24
CA VAL A 95 -5.58 0.68 -10.78
C VAL A 95 -5.62 2.21 -10.74
N ASP A 96 -6.74 2.81 -11.15
CA ASP A 96 -6.91 4.26 -11.10
C ASP A 96 -6.89 4.78 -9.66
N ILE A 97 -7.54 4.09 -8.71
CA ILE A 97 -7.47 4.40 -7.28
C ILE A 97 -6.00 4.41 -6.81
N ALA A 98 -5.21 3.37 -7.12
CA ALA A 98 -3.80 3.35 -6.74
C ALA A 98 -3.02 4.52 -7.34
N LYS A 99 -3.22 4.81 -8.63
CA LYS A 99 -2.53 5.89 -9.34
C LYS A 99 -2.87 7.28 -8.77
N GLU A 100 -4.13 7.51 -8.46
CA GLU A 100 -4.58 8.78 -7.88
C GLU A 100 -4.07 8.97 -6.45
N ASN A 101 -3.90 7.87 -5.71
CA ASN A 101 -3.49 7.88 -4.30
C ASN A 101 -2.00 7.57 -4.05
N GLN A 102 -1.18 7.60 -5.11
CA GLN A 102 0.28 7.49 -5.01
C GLN A 102 0.84 8.36 -3.89
N MET A 103 1.59 7.73 -3.00
CA MET A 103 2.11 8.39 -1.81
C MET A 103 3.38 9.19 -2.12
N SER A 104 4.07 8.86 -3.21
CA SER A 104 5.25 9.59 -3.70
C SER A 104 4.97 11.08 -3.95
N LYS A 105 3.72 11.45 -4.24
CA LYS A 105 3.29 12.86 -4.36
C LYS A 105 3.54 13.70 -3.10
N ASN A 106 3.69 13.04 -1.95
CA ASN A 106 3.97 13.68 -0.67
C ASN A 106 5.47 13.73 -0.33
N LEU A 107 6.33 13.15 -1.16
CA LEU A 107 7.79 13.32 -1.05
C LEU A 107 8.13 14.72 -1.55
N LYS A 108 8.68 15.54 -0.66
CA LYS A 108 9.26 16.85 -0.99
C LYS A 108 10.76 16.69 -1.22
#